data_AF-A0A330LKH7-F1
#
_entry.id   AF-A0A330LKH7-F1
#
_cell.length_a   1.000
_cell.length_b   1.000
_cell.length_c   1.000
_cell.angle_alpha   90.00
_cell.angle_beta   90.00
_cell.angle_gamma   90.00
#
_symmetry.space_group_name_H-M   'P 1'
#
loop_
_entity.id
_entity.type
_entity.pdbx_description
1 polymer ?
#
loop_
_entity_poly.entity_id
_entity_poly.type
_entity_poly.pdbx_seq_one_letter_code
_entity_poly.pdbx_strand_id
1 'polypeptide(L)' 'MSKHNIVFIGMDTHKSFIEVAYIEDVRGVKPIHLGKNPSTKQSVIKLVRRF' A
#
# COMPACT_ATOMS: atom_id res chain seq x y z
N MET A 1 22.62 -1.56 -3.96
CA MET A 1 21.59 -0.58 -3.61
C MET A 1 21.06 0.00 -4.91
N SER A 2 20.19 -0.75 -5.56
CA SER A 2 19.29 -0.33 -6.65
C SER A 2 18.28 -1.46 -6.75
N LYS A 3 17.12 -1.28 -6.13
CA LYS A 3 15.97 -2.17 -6.34
C LYS A 3 14.90 -1.32 -6.99
N HIS A 4 15.06 -1.06 -8.28
CA HIS A 4 13.93 -0.63 -9.09
C HIS A 4 13.02 -1.84 -9.28
N ASN A 5 12.32 -2.22 -8.21
CA ASN A 5 11.24 -3.18 -8.26
C ASN A 5 9.95 -2.36 -8.39
N ILE A 6 9.11 -2.70 -9.37
CA ILE A 6 7.78 -2.10 -9.47
C ILE A 6 7.01 -2.53 -8.20
N VAL A 7 6.35 -1.58 -7.55
CA VAL A 7 5.48 -1.85 -6.40
C VAL A 7 4.04 -1.72 -6.87
N PHE A 8 3.29 -2.82 -6.80
CA PHE A 8 1.86 -2.81 -7.04
C PHE A 8 1.15 -2.54 -5.71
N ILE A 9 0.30 -1.52 -5.67
CA ILE A 9 -0.49 -1.16 -4.49
C ILE A 9 -1.97 -1.43 -4.79
N GLY A 10 -2.57 -2.35 -4.04
CA GLY A 10 -4.00 -2.56 -4.01
C GLY A 10 -4.63 -1.71 -2.92
N MET A 11 -5.69 -0.98 -3.27
CA MET A 11 -6.48 -0.18 -2.34
C MET A 11 -7.94 -0.60 -2.41
N ASP A 12 -8.45 -1.16 -1.31
CA ASP A 12 -9.89 -1.35 -1.12
C ASP A 12 -10.44 -0.15 -0.36
N THR A 13 -11.40 0.56 -0.97
CA THR A 13 -11.86 1.86 -0.47
C THR A 13 -13.24 1.75 0.15
N HIS A 14 -13.35 2.14 1.41
CA HIS A 14 -14.61 2.27 2.14
C HIS A 14 -14.83 3.73 2.54
N LYS A 15 -16.05 4.07 2.94
CA LYS A 15 -16.40 5.45 3.33
C LYS A 15 -15.50 6.00 4.44
N SER A 16 -15.19 5.20 5.45
CA SER A 16 -14.43 5.61 6.65
C SER A 16 -12.97 5.14 6.67
N PHE A 17 -12.61 4.14 5.86
CA PHE A 17 -11.26 3.58 5.86
C PHE A 17 -10.85 3.09 4.46
N ILE A 18 -9.56 2.90 4.28
CA ILE A 18 -8.95 2.25 3.13
C ILE A 18 -8.15 1.05 3.66
N GLU A 19 -8.30 -0.10 3.03
CA GLU A 19 -7.44 -1.25 3.28
C GLU A 19 -6.39 -1.32 2.18
N VAL A 20 -5.13 -1.44 2.58
CA VAL A 20 -4.00 -1.28 1.65
C VAL A 20 -3.14 -2.53 1.73
N ALA A 21 -2.83 -3.09 0.58
CA ALA A 21 -1.83 -4.13 0.44
C ALA A 21 -0.88 -3.77 -0.70
N TYR A 22 0.39 -4.14 -0.59
CA TYR A 22 1.34 -3.97 -1.68
C TYR A 22 2.13 -5.24 -1.94
N ILE A 23 2.61 -5.39 -3.16
CA ILE A 23 3.46 -6.50 -3.58
C ILE A 23 4.57 -5.96 -4.48
N GLU A 24 5.79 -6.45 -4.26
CA GLU A 24 6.91 -6.17 -5.15
C GLU A 24 6.79 -7.03 -6.41
N ASP A 25 7.24 -6.52 -7.55
CA ASP A 25 7.30 -7.22 -8.83
C ASP A 25 8.37 -8.32 -8.84
N VAL A 26 8.14 -9.34 -8.02
CA VAL A 26 9.00 -10.50 -7.84
C VAL A 26 8.11 -11.73 -7.75
N ARG A 27 8.39 -12.71 -8.61
CA ARG A 27 7.62 -13.94 -8.69
C ARG A 27 7.61 -14.68 -7.35
N GLY A 28 6.42 -15.05 -6.88
CA GLY A 28 6.24 -15.85 -5.66
C GLY A 28 6.22 -15.05 -4.36
N VAL A 29 6.33 -13.72 -4.42
CA VAL A 29 6.16 -12.86 -3.25
C VAL A 29 4.68 -12.77 -2.88
N LYS A 30 4.40 -12.79 -1.58
CA LYS A 30 3.03 -12.61 -1.06
C LYS A 30 2.75 -11.12 -0.84
N PRO A 31 1.51 -10.67 -1.06
CA PRO A 31 1.14 -9.29 -0.74
C PRO A 31 1.32 -9.01 0.76
N ILE A 32 1.84 -7.83 1.07
CA ILE A 32 2.02 -7.31 2.42
C ILE A 32 0.83 -6.41 2.73
N HIS A 33 0.03 -6.79 3.72
CA HIS A 33 -1.13 -6.04 4.17
C HIS A 33 -0.70 -4.96 5.18
N LEU A 34 -1.02 -3.71 4.88
CA LEU A 34 -0.82 -2.55 5.78
C LEU A 34 -2.05 -2.28 6.66
N GLY A 35 -3.08 -3.09 6.54
CA GLY A 35 -4.32 -3.01 7.33
C GLY A 35 -5.20 -1.82 6.95
N LYS A 36 -6.17 -1.53 7.83
CA LYS A 36 -7.15 -0.46 7.66
C LYS A 36 -6.56 0.87 8.12
N ASN A 37 -6.52 1.82 7.20
CA ASN A 37 -6.09 3.18 7.44
C ASN A 37 -7.31 4.11 7.29
N PRO A 38 -7.45 5.20 8.06
CA PRO A 38 -8.51 6.16 7.83
C PRO A 38 -8.51 6.69 6.40
N SER A 39 -9.69 6.92 5.82
CA SER A 39 -9.83 7.47 4.46
C SER A 39 -9.50 8.97 4.35
N THR A 40 -8.93 9.57 5.41
CA THR A 40 -8.59 10.99 5.45
C THR A 40 -7.37 11.30 4.58
N LYS A 41 -7.34 12.49 3.97
CA LYS A 41 -6.21 12.95 3.14
C LYS A 41 -4.87 12.84 3.86
N GLN A 42 -4.82 13.20 5.14
CA GLN A 42 -3.59 13.14 5.96
C GLN A 42 -3.09 11.70 6.15
N SER A 43 -4.00 10.75 6.35
CA SER A 43 -3.69 9.33 6.46
C SER A 43 -3.09 8.78 5.17
N VAL A 44 -3.69 9.13 4.02
CA VAL A 44 -3.16 8.73 2.69
C VAL A 44 -1.78 9.34 2.42
N ILE A 45 -1.56 10.62 2.72
CA ILE A 45 -0.24 11.25 2.56
C ILE A 45 0.81 10.53 3.44
N LYS A 46 0.45 10.18 4.67
CA LYS A 46 1.35 9.45 5.58
C LYS A 46 1.66 8.04 5.06
N LEU A 47 0.67 7.37 4.49
CA LEU A 47 0.81 6.05 3.88
C LEU A 47 1.77 6.07 2.69
N VAL A 48 1.60 7.01 1.75
CA VAL A 48 2.44 7.10 0.55
C VAL A 48 3.91 7.36 0.90
N ARG A 49 4.20 8.14 1.95
CA ARG A 49 5.58 8.39 2.44
C ARG A 49 6.33 7.16 2.95
N ARG A 50 5.64 6.02 3.12
CA ARG A 50 6.27 4.76 3.57
C ARG A 50 6.93 4.01 2.41
N PHE A 51 6.60 4.39 1.17
CA PHE A 51 7.17 3.87 -0.07
C PHE A 51 8.12 4.91 -0.68
#